data_AF-A0A014NQB6-F1
#
_entry.id   AF-A0A014NQB6-F1
#
_cell.length_a   1.000
_cell.length_b   1.000
_cell.length_c   1.000
_cell.angle_alpha   90.00
_cell.angle_beta   90.00
_cell.angle_gamma   90.00
#
_symmetry.space_group_name_H-M   'P 1'
#
loop_
_entity.id
_entity.type
_entity.pdbx_description
1 polymer ?
#
loop_
_entity_poly.entity_id
_entity_poly.type
_entity_poly.pdbx_seq_one_letter_code
_entity_poly.pdbx_strand_id
1 'polypeptide(L)'
;MTGPINELEQRIIDSMPAIERWFRLEWMEHTPPFYSSVDIRNSGFKLAPVDTNLFPGNWNNLTDQMLPLAVQATMAAIEKICPEARNLLIIPENHNRNPSYLMNLAQLQRIFKMAGLNARLGSISPDIKKPTELKLPNGETVLLEPVIRTKRRIGLKYFDPCTILLNNDLSAGAPGILEELYEQYLLPPLHAGWSVRRKSRHFQSYEEVAKRFGKLLGIDHWLINPLFAKVEQLDFNEGTGLDNLATQVDALLTKVRRKYKEYGIKEKPFAIVKADNGTYGMGVMTVRDAKELDDLTKKARNKMGIIKDGLSVQDFIIQEGVQTSERMNDAVAEPVVYTLDRYVVGGFYRMHPERGIDENLNAPGSSYVPLAFAHSTHMPQPGMHPGASAPNRFYMYGVIARLAMLAASYELEATNPDAEVYD
;
A
#
# COMPACT_ATOMS: atom_id res chain seq x y z
N MET A 1 30.05 -5.12 10.42
CA MET A 1 28.97 -6.08 10.76
C MET A 1 28.43 -6.65 9.46
N THR A 2 28.59 -7.96 9.22
CA THR A 2 28.07 -8.68 8.03
C THR A 2 26.76 -9.36 8.42
N GLY A 3 25.64 -8.65 8.27
CA GLY A 3 24.29 -9.19 8.55
C GLY A 3 23.59 -9.70 7.28
N PRO A 4 22.51 -10.49 7.40
CA PRO A 4 21.73 -11.00 6.26
C PRO A 4 21.26 -9.92 5.30
N ILE A 5 20.96 -8.70 5.80
CA ILE A 5 20.55 -7.58 4.94
C ILE A 5 21.67 -7.11 4.01
N ASN A 6 22.94 -7.19 4.43
CA ASN A 6 24.05 -6.75 3.60
C ASN A 6 24.29 -7.73 2.45
N GLU A 7 24.11 -9.03 2.69
CA GLU A 7 24.17 -10.04 1.64
C GLU A 7 22.97 -9.88 0.68
N LEU A 8 21.77 -9.63 1.21
CA LEU A 8 20.59 -9.35 0.40
C LEU A 8 20.78 -8.11 -0.48
N GLU A 9 21.27 -7.01 0.09
CA GLU A 9 21.60 -5.78 -0.62
C GLU A 9 22.60 -6.06 -1.74
N GLN A 10 23.72 -6.71 -1.42
CA GLN A 10 24.76 -7.02 -2.39
C GLN A 10 24.20 -7.85 -3.55
N ARG A 11 23.43 -8.91 -3.27
CA ARG A 11 22.82 -9.75 -4.31
C ARG A 11 21.82 -9.00 -5.17
N ILE A 12 20.99 -8.13 -4.59
CA ILE A 12 20.05 -7.29 -5.34
C ILE A 12 20.81 -6.34 -6.27
N ILE A 13 21.86 -5.69 -5.78
CA ILE A 13 22.65 -4.74 -6.57
C ILE A 13 23.42 -5.46 -7.69
N ASP A 14 24.08 -6.58 -7.39
CA ASP A 14 24.85 -7.35 -8.37
C ASP A 14 23.96 -7.96 -9.47
N SER A 15 22.69 -8.22 -9.14
CA SER A 15 21.72 -8.81 -10.07
C SER A 15 20.83 -7.79 -10.77
N MET A 16 21.13 -6.49 -10.67
CA MET A 16 20.28 -5.41 -11.19
C MET A 16 19.82 -5.62 -12.64
N PRO A 17 20.68 -5.94 -13.63
CA PRO A 17 20.23 -6.18 -15.00
C PRO A 17 19.22 -7.34 -15.13
N ALA A 18 19.41 -8.40 -14.35
CA ALA A 18 18.53 -9.56 -14.33
C ALA A 18 17.17 -9.22 -13.69
N ILE A 19 17.18 -8.45 -12.60
CA ILE A 19 15.96 -7.94 -11.92
C ILE A 19 15.16 -7.06 -12.87
N GLU A 20 15.80 -6.08 -13.52
CA GLU A 20 15.10 -5.17 -14.43
C GLU A 20 14.56 -5.91 -15.66
N ARG A 21 15.28 -6.92 -16.17
CA ARG A 21 14.76 -7.80 -17.24
C ARG A 21 13.56 -8.60 -16.76
N TRP A 22 13.62 -9.18 -15.56
CA TRP A 22 12.54 -9.98 -15.00
C TRP A 22 11.27 -9.15 -14.85
N PHE A 23 11.34 -7.96 -14.25
CA PHE A 23 10.19 -7.06 -14.16
C PHE A 23 9.63 -6.70 -15.53
N ARG A 24 10.48 -6.38 -16.53
CA ARG A 24 9.97 -6.08 -17.88
C ARG A 24 9.15 -7.23 -18.47
N LEU A 25 9.53 -8.48 -18.21
CA LEU A 25 8.77 -9.65 -18.66
C LEU A 25 7.45 -9.80 -17.90
N GLU A 26 7.46 -9.64 -16.57
CA GLU A 26 6.22 -9.66 -15.78
C GLU A 26 5.22 -8.59 -16.26
N TRP A 27 5.69 -7.38 -16.60
CA TRP A 27 4.83 -6.30 -17.11
C TRP A 27 4.39 -6.46 -18.57
N MET A 28 4.90 -7.45 -19.28
CA MET A 28 4.35 -7.85 -20.58
C MET A 28 3.11 -8.74 -20.41
N GLU A 29 3.03 -9.49 -19.31
CA GLU A 29 1.96 -10.45 -19.02
C GLU A 29 0.88 -9.85 -18.11
N HIS A 30 1.29 -9.02 -17.14
CA HIS A 30 0.42 -8.49 -16.10
C HIS A 30 0.23 -6.98 -16.19
N THR A 31 -0.97 -6.50 -15.86
CA THR A 31 -1.28 -5.08 -15.88
C THR A 31 -1.00 -4.46 -14.50
N PRO A 32 -0.06 -3.49 -14.39
CA PRO A 32 0.20 -2.82 -13.12
C PRO A 32 -1.03 -2.01 -12.67
N PRO A 33 -1.28 -1.90 -11.35
CA PRO A 33 -2.24 -0.92 -10.84
C PRO A 33 -1.88 0.48 -11.33
N PHE A 34 -2.90 1.32 -11.59
CA PHE A 34 -2.66 2.70 -12.04
C PHE A 34 -1.76 3.46 -11.05
N TYR A 35 -1.98 3.25 -9.76
CA TYR A 35 -1.10 3.73 -8.71
C TYR A 35 -1.13 2.84 -7.46
N SER A 36 -0.10 2.93 -6.62
CA SER A 36 -0.13 2.31 -5.30
C SER A 36 0.92 2.94 -4.37
N SER A 37 0.75 2.75 -3.06
CA SER A 37 1.82 2.95 -2.09
C SER A 37 2.12 1.65 -1.34
N VAL A 38 3.39 1.42 -1.05
CA VAL A 38 3.87 0.24 -0.32
C VAL A 38 4.66 0.68 0.90
N ASP A 39 4.18 0.28 2.09
CA ASP A 39 4.88 0.49 3.35
C ASP A 39 5.87 -0.66 3.53
N ILE A 40 7.15 -0.36 3.75
CA ILE A 40 8.23 -1.34 3.81
C ILE A 40 8.92 -1.24 5.17
N ARG A 41 9.32 -2.37 5.74
CA ARG A 41 10.18 -2.41 6.93
C ARG A 41 11.50 -3.09 6.64
N ASN A 42 12.56 -2.44 7.12
CA ASN A 42 13.91 -2.97 7.15
C ASN A 42 14.30 -3.29 8.59
N SER A 43 14.44 -4.57 8.94
CA SER A 43 14.82 -4.99 10.30
C SER A 43 16.33 -5.22 10.49
N GLY A 44 17.15 -4.93 9.46
CA GLY A 44 18.57 -5.28 9.45
C GLY A 44 18.87 -6.76 9.17
N PHE A 45 17.84 -7.61 9.13
CA PHE A 45 17.94 -9.01 8.71
C PHE A 45 16.84 -9.43 7.71
N LYS A 46 15.83 -8.58 7.52
CA LYS A 46 14.69 -8.80 6.62
C LYS A 46 14.25 -7.46 6.04
N LEU A 47 13.89 -7.45 4.75
CA LEU A 47 13.35 -6.27 4.07
C LEU A 47 12.05 -6.64 3.37
N ALA A 48 10.92 -6.25 3.95
CA ALA A 48 9.62 -6.76 3.53
C ALA A 48 8.54 -5.67 3.47
N PRO A 49 7.57 -5.80 2.55
CA PRO A 49 6.39 -4.95 2.56
C PRO A 49 5.45 -5.40 3.69
N VAL A 50 4.88 -4.42 4.38
CA VAL A 50 3.93 -4.65 5.49
C VAL A 50 2.52 -4.20 5.15
N ASP A 51 2.37 -3.29 4.19
CA ASP A 51 1.10 -2.83 3.63
C ASP A 51 1.23 -2.47 2.15
N THR A 52 0.16 -2.70 1.37
CA THR A 52 0.05 -2.27 -0.03
C THR A 52 -1.32 -1.66 -0.24
N ASN A 53 -1.32 -0.35 -0.50
CA ASN A 53 -2.52 0.46 -0.64
C ASN A 53 -2.72 0.87 -2.10
N LEU A 54 -3.86 0.46 -2.66
CA LEU A 54 -4.29 0.81 -4.03
C LEU A 54 -5.06 2.14 -4.10
N PHE A 55 -5.18 2.84 -2.97
CA PHE A 55 -5.80 4.16 -2.84
C PHE A 55 -4.88 5.11 -2.05
N PRO A 56 -3.62 5.32 -2.50
CA PRO A 56 -2.64 6.12 -1.77
C PRO A 56 -3.13 7.56 -1.54
N GLY A 57 -3.12 8.01 -0.29
CA GLY A 57 -3.74 9.27 0.15
C GLY A 57 -2.78 10.34 0.64
N ASN A 58 -1.46 10.19 0.43
CA ASN A 58 -0.44 11.11 0.92
C ASN A 58 0.52 11.58 -0.19
N TRP A 59 0.01 11.82 -1.41
CA TRP A 59 0.82 12.32 -2.52
C TRP A 59 1.49 13.67 -2.22
N ASN A 60 0.91 14.48 -1.33
CA ASN A 60 1.46 15.75 -0.87
C ASN A 60 2.79 15.62 -0.08
N ASN A 61 3.17 14.41 0.31
CA ASN A 61 4.45 14.16 0.99
C ASN A 61 5.61 13.92 0.00
N LEU A 62 5.32 13.79 -1.30
CA LEU A 62 6.35 13.74 -2.33
C LEU A 62 6.92 15.14 -2.56
N THR A 63 8.24 15.24 -2.77
CA THR A 63 8.88 16.54 -3.03
C THR A 63 8.68 16.97 -4.47
N ASP A 64 8.85 18.27 -4.74
CA ASP A 64 8.79 18.81 -6.10
C ASP A 64 9.79 18.13 -7.05
N GLN A 65 10.94 17.63 -6.57
CA GLN A 65 11.89 16.90 -7.41
C GLN A 65 11.40 15.52 -7.86
N MET A 66 10.45 14.91 -7.14
CA MET A 66 9.86 13.61 -7.50
C MET A 66 8.70 13.75 -8.50
N LEU A 67 8.06 14.92 -8.55
CA LEU A 67 6.86 15.14 -9.35
C LEU A 67 7.06 14.95 -10.87
N PRO A 68 8.17 15.37 -11.51
CA PRO A 68 8.37 15.14 -12.94
C PRO A 68 8.28 13.66 -13.32
N LEU A 69 8.79 12.75 -12.48
CA LEU A 69 8.71 11.32 -12.73
C LEU A 69 7.26 10.81 -12.58
N ALA A 70 6.52 11.30 -11.58
CA ALA A 70 5.09 10.98 -11.44
C ALA A 70 4.26 11.47 -12.63
N VAL A 71 4.57 12.66 -13.17
CA VAL A 71 3.93 13.20 -14.38
C VAL A 71 4.24 12.32 -15.58
N GLN A 72 5.50 11.96 -15.82
CA GLN A 72 5.88 11.10 -16.94
C GLN A 72 5.26 9.70 -16.83
N ALA A 73 5.24 9.11 -15.63
CA ALA A 73 4.59 7.84 -15.39
C ALA A 73 3.08 7.93 -15.66
N THR A 74 2.42 9.04 -15.31
CA THR A 74 1.00 9.29 -15.63
C THR A 74 0.79 9.29 -17.15
N MET A 75 1.64 9.99 -17.90
CA MET A 75 1.52 10.05 -19.36
C MET A 75 1.60 8.64 -19.96
N ALA A 76 2.59 7.85 -19.55
CA ALA A 76 2.74 6.46 -20.00
C ALA A 76 1.54 5.58 -19.62
N ALA A 77 0.98 5.75 -18.42
CA ALA A 77 -0.21 5.02 -17.97
C ALA A 77 -1.44 5.35 -18.83
N ILE A 78 -1.67 6.65 -19.08
CA ILE A 78 -2.83 7.15 -19.82
C ILE A 78 -2.73 6.78 -21.30
N GLU A 79 -1.54 6.85 -21.92
CA GLU A 79 -1.31 6.38 -23.29
C GLU A 79 -1.73 4.91 -23.49
N LYS A 80 -1.57 4.06 -22.46
CA LYS A 80 -1.99 2.65 -22.51
C LYS A 80 -3.49 2.47 -22.24
N ILE A 81 -4.05 3.22 -21.28
CA ILE A 81 -5.43 3.03 -20.81
C ILE A 81 -6.45 3.73 -21.72
N CYS A 82 -6.22 5.02 -21.99
CA CYS A 82 -7.11 5.84 -22.79
C CYS A 82 -6.32 6.98 -23.45
N PRO A 83 -5.68 6.73 -24.62
CA PRO A 83 -4.84 7.74 -25.28
C PRO A 83 -5.59 9.02 -25.69
N GLU A 84 -6.90 8.93 -25.89
CA GLU A 84 -7.75 10.08 -26.23
C GLU A 84 -8.26 10.84 -24.99
N ALA A 85 -7.81 10.45 -23.80
CA ALA A 85 -8.27 11.03 -22.54
C ALA A 85 -7.97 12.52 -22.45
N ARG A 86 -9.02 13.34 -22.41
CA ARG A 86 -8.92 14.78 -22.11
C ARG A 86 -9.28 15.10 -20.67
N ASN A 87 -10.24 14.37 -20.11
CA ASN A 87 -10.86 14.64 -18.83
C ASN A 87 -10.67 13.44 -17.90
N LEU A 88 -10.20 13.70 -16.68
CA LEU A 88 -10.06 12.71 -15.60
C LEU A 88 -10.87 13.15 -14.39
N LEU A 89 -11.74 12.28 -13.87
CA LEU A 89 -12.50 12.53 -12.65
C LEU A 89 -11.84 11.83 -11.47
N ILE A 90 -11.48 12.58 -10.44
CA ILE A 90 -10.98 12.00 -9.18
C ILE A 90 -12.15 11.93 -8.20
N ILE A 91 -12.40 10.75 -7.65
CA ILE A 91 -13.40 10.53 -6.61
C ILE A 91 -12.69 10.41 -5.27
N PRO A 92 -12.82 11.39 -4.37
CA PRO A 92 -12.17 11.37 -3.07
C PRO A 92 -13.01 10.60 -2.03
N GLU A 93 -12.40 10.38 -0.87
CA GLU A 93 -13.06 9.93 0.35
C GLU A 93 -14.25 10.83 0.72
N ASN A 94 -15.37 10.20 1.10
CA ASN A 94 -16.63 10.91 1.33
C ASN A 94 -16.54 11.91 2.49
N HIS A 95 -15.99 11.47 3.62
CA HIS A 95 -16.02 12.21 4.90
C HIS A 95 -14.64 12.71 5.34
N ASN A 96 -13.59 12.51 4.54
CA ASN A 96 -12.26 12.98 4.89
C ASN A 96 -12.10 14.47 4.51
N ARG A 97 -12.06 15.33 5.53
CA ARG A 97 -11.78 16.77 5.41
C ARG A 97 -10.48 17.17 6.10
N ASN A 98 -9.63 16.19 6.42
CA ASN A 98 -8.33 16.45 7.00
C ASN A 98 -7.51 17.33 6.02
N PRO A 99 -6.91 18.45 6.49
CA PRO A 99 -6.12 19.31 5.63
C PRO A 99 -5.02 18.58 4.84
N SER A 100 -4.36 17.57 5.42
CA SER A 100 -3.37 16.75 4.71
C SER A 100 -3.98 15.98 3.54
N TYR A 101 -5.20 15.47 3.71
CA TYR A 101 -5.89 14.75 2.64
C TYR A 101 -6.34 15.71 1.52
N LEU A 102 -6.76 16.93 1.86
CA LEU A 102 -7.06 17.96 0.85
C LEU A 102 -5.81 18.37 0.07
N MET A 103 -4.65 18.51 0.74
CA MET A 103 -3.36 18.72 0.08
C MET A 103 -3.00 17.56 -0.85
N ASN A 104 -3.27 16.31 -0.44
CA ASN A 104 -3.11 15.14 -1.30
C ASN A 104 -3.96 15.26 -2.60
N LEU A 105 -5.23 15.66 -2.50
CA LEU A 105 -6.09 15.84 -3.66
C LEU A 105 -5.59 16.95 -4.60
N ALA A 106 -5.15 18.08 -4.03
CA ALA A 106 -4.54 19.15 -4.81
C ALA A 106 -3.28 18.66 -5.55
N GLN A 107 -2.44 17.86 -4.88
CA GLN A 107 -1.24 17.29 -5.47
C GLN A 107 -1.56 16.31 -6.61
N LEU A 108 -2.56 15.45 -6.45
CA LEU A 108 -3.04 14.57 -7.53
C LEU A 108 -3.55 15.37 -8.73
N GLN A 109 -4.36 16.41 -8.51
CA GLN A 109 -4.81 17.29 -9.59
C GLN A 109 -3.63 17.97 -10.30
N ARG A 110 -2.61 18.42 -9.56
CA ARG A 110 -1.40 19.03 -10.14
C ARG A 110 -0.66 18.04 -11.03
N ILE A 111 -0.43 16.81 -10.56
CA ILE A 111 0.26 15.75 -11.32
C ILE A 111 -0.49 15.46 -12.63
N PHE A 112 -1.80 15.22 -12.59
CA PHE A 112 -2.57 14.88 -13.78
C PHE A 112 -2.74 16.06 -14.75
N LYS A 113 -2.89 17.29 -14.25
CA LYS A 113 -2.88 18.50 -15.09
C LYS A 113 -1.55 18.66 -15.82
N MET A 114 -0.43 18.44 -15.13
CA MET A 114 0.89 18.48 -15.76
C MET A 114 1.11 17.35 -16.78
N ALA A 115 0.40 16.23 -16.64
CA ALA A 115 0.37 15.15 -17.63
C ALA A 115 -0.60 15.41 -18.81
N GLY A 116 -1.20 16.60 -18.90
CA GLY A 116 -2.09 16.99 -20.01
C GLY A 116 -3.57 16.68 -19.80
N LEU A 117 -3.98 16.23 -18.61
CA LEU A 117 -5.38 15.90 -18.30
C LEU A 117 -6.10 17.05 -17.60
N ASN A 118 -7.35 17.30 -18.00
CA ASN A 118 -8.26 18.14 -17.22
C ASN A 118 -8.80 17.35 -16.02
N ALA A 119 -8.09 17.42 -14.89
CA ALA A 119 -8.43 16.69 -13.67
C ALA A 119 -9.34 17.49 -12.72
N ARG A 120 -10.53 16.97 -12.42
CA ARG A 120 -11.54 17.57 -11.50
C ARG A 120 -11.95 16.61 -10.40
N LEU A 121 -12.43 17.14 -9.27
CA LEU A 121 -12.86 16.35 -8.11
C LEU A 121 -14.37 16.17 -8.10
N GLY A 122 -14.84 14.92 -8.07
CA GLY A 122 -16.24 14.56 -7.98
C GLY A 122 -16.58 13.85 -6.69
N SER A 123 -17.46 14.43 -5.87
CA SER A 123 -18.00 13.77 -4.70
C SER A 123 -19.17 12.87 -5.05
N ILE A 124 -19.11 11.64 -4.53
CA ILE A 124 -20.23 10.69 -4.49
C ILE A 124 -20.97 10.72 -3.15
N SER A 125 -20.61 11.64 -2.24
CA SER A 125 -21.31 11.81 -0.97
C SER A 125 -22.65 12.52 -1.19
N PRO A 126 -23.75 12.05 -0.59
CA PRO A 126 -25.06 12.71 -0.67
C PRO A 126 -25.08 14.10 0.00
N ASP A 127 -24.07 14.42 0.83
CA ASP A 127 -23.95 15.69 1.53
C ASP A 127 -23.51 16.83 0.60
N ILE A 128 -22.82 16.51 -0.49
CA ILE A 128 -22.33 17.49 -1.46
C ILE A 128 -23.36 17.64 -2.58
N LYS A 129 -24.23 18.65 -2.49
CA LYS A 129 -25.30 18.92 -3.47
C LYS A 129 -24.99 20.04 -4.45
N LYS A 130 -23.91 20.78 -4.22
CA LYS A 130 -23.45 21.91 -5.04
C LYS A 130 -21.92 21.99 -5.01
N PRO A 131 -21.29 22.62 -6.02
CA PRO A 131 -19.86 22.90 -5.99
C PRO A 131 -19.48 23.57 -4.65
N THR A 132 -18.52 22.95 -3.96
CA THR A 132 -18.09 23.34 -2.62
C THR A 132 -16.59 23.57 -2.64
N GLU A 133 -16.19 24.81 -2.36
CA GLU A 133 -14.79 25.18 -2.25
C GLU A 133 -14.26 24.84 -0.86
N LEU A 134 -13.12 24.14 -0.81
CA LEU A 134 -12.42 23.80 0.43
C LEU A 134 -11.06 24.48 0.43
N LYS A 135 -10.78 25.24 1.48
CA LYS A 135 -9.52 25.97 1.65
C LYS A 135 -8.44 25.07 2.23
N LEU A 136 -7.23 25.17 1.69
CA LEU A 136 -6.06 24.43 2.14
C LEU A 136 -5.19 25.29 3.07
N PRO A 137 -4.37 24.68 3.95
CA PRO A 137 -3.49 25.43 4.84
C PRO A 137 -2.46 26.32 4.12
N ASN A 138 -2.07 25.96 2.90
CA ASN A 138 -1.13 26.70 2.07
C ASN A 138 -1.78 27.88 1.31
N GLY A 139 -3.07 28.14 1.52
CA GLY A 139 -3.82 29.21 0.85
C GLY A 139 -4.44 28.81 -0.50
N GLU A 140 -4.15 27.61 -1.01
CA GLU A 140 -4.81 27.07 -2.19
C GLU A 140 -6.25 26.63 -1.89
N THR A 141 -6.99 26.29 -2.93
CA THR A 141 -8.35 25.75 -2.82
C THR A 141 -8.52 24.52 -3.69
N VAL A 142 -9.37 23.60 -3.24
CA VAL A 142 -9.89 22.52 -4.07
C VAL A 142 -11.40 22.68 -4.20
N LEU A 143 -11.91 22.50 -5.42
CA LEU A 143 -13.33 22.54 -5.70
C LEU A 143 -13.86 21.12 -5.79
N LEU A 144 -14.78 20.78 -4.88
CA LEU A 144 -15.46 19.49 -4.85
C LEU A 144 -16.87 19.63 -5.43
N GLU A 145 -17.19 18.83 -6.43
CA GLU A 145 -18.45 18.96 -7.17
C GLU A 145 -19.30 17.69 -7.06
N PRO A 146 -20.64 17.79 -7.03
CA PRO A 146 -21.50 16.61 -7.03
C PRO A 146 -21.33 15.82 -8.33
N VAL A 147 -21.07 14.52 -8.21
CA VAL A 147 -21.08 13.61 -9.35
C VAL A 147 -22.50 13.44 -9.87
N ILE A 148 -22.64 13.53 -11.20
CA ILE A 148 -23.90 13.33 -11.91
C ILE A 148 -23.80 12.02 -12.68
N ARG A 149 -24.70 11.08 -12.37
CA ARG A 149 -24.85 9.86 -13.15
C ARG A 149 -25.85 10.08 -14.29
N THR A 150 -25.41 9.76 -15.49
CA THR A 150 -26.26 9.53 -16.66
C THR A 150 -26.45 8.01 -16.84
N LYS A 151 -27.15 7.56 -17.88
CA LYS A 151 -27.52 6.14 -18.03
C LYS A 151 -26.33 5.17 -17.84
N ARG A 152 -25.16 5.45 -18.44
CA ARG A 152 -23.99 4.55 -18.45
C ARG A 152 -22.67 5.23 -18.06
N ARG A 153 -22.72 6.50 -17.63
CA ARG A 153 -21.54 7.32 -17.38
C ARG A 153 -21.76 8.21 -16.17
N ILE A 154 -20.68 8.52 -15.46
CA ILE A 154 -20.64 9.57 -14.45
C ILE A 154 -19.78 10.74 -14.91
N GLY A 155 -20.13 11.94 -14.47
CA GLY A 155 -19.38 13.15 -14.78
C GLY A 155 -19.74 14.28 -13.85
N LEU A 156 -19.32 15.50 -14.22
CA LEU A 156 -19.73 16.73 -13.55
C LEU A 156 -20.51 17.60 -14.53
N LYS A 157 -21.02 18.73 -14.06
CA LYS A 157 -21.69 19.69 -14.93
C LYS A 157 -20.73 20.16 -16.04
N TYR A 158 -21.11 19.89 -17.30
CA TYR A 158 -20.31 20.17 -18.51
C TYR A 158 -18.94 19.49 -18.53
N PHE A 159 -18.81 18.32 -17.91
CA PHE A 159 -17.56 17.57 -17.84
C PHE A 159 -17.84 16.07 -17.93
N ASP A 160 -17.40 15.48 -19.03
CA ASP A 160 -17.51 14.04 -19.30
C ASP A 160 -16.10 13.42 -19.31
N PRO A 161 -15.72 12.66 -18.27
CA PRO A 161 -14.45 11.97 -18.20
C PRO A 161 -14.50 10.63 -18.96
N CYS A 162 -13.36 10.21 -19.49
CA CYS A 162 -13.18 8.82 -19.97
C CYS A 162 -12.61 7.93 -18.87
N THR A 163 -11.87 8.53 -17.93
CA THR A 163 -11.19 7.85 -16.83
C THR A 163 -11.62 8.44 -15.51
N ILE A 164 -11.92 7.56 -14.57
CA ILE A 164 -12.31 7.87 -13.19
C ILE A 164 -11.25 7.26 -12.28
N LEU A 165 -10.55 8.10 -11.54
CA LEU A 165 -9.62 7.68 -10.50
C LEU A 165 -10.32 7.65 -9.15
N LEU A 166 -10.38 6.48 -8.53
CA LEU A 166 -10.83 6.33 -7.16
C LEU A 166 -9.67 6.63 -6.20
N ASN A 167 -9.74 7.75 -5.49
CA ASN A 167 -8.96 7.99 -4.26
C ASN A 167 -9.83 7.80 -3.01
N ASN A 168 -10.80 6.89 -3.13
CA ASN A 168 -11.75 6.45 -2.14
C ASN A 168 -11.67 4.93 -2.09
N ASP A 169 -11.39 4.39 -0.91
CA ASP A 169 -11.04 2.97 -0.73
C ASP A 169 -12.24 2.01 -0.75
N LEU A 170 -13.47 2.55 -0.86
CA LEU A 170 -14.75 1.84 -0.92
C LEU A 170 -14.96 0.83 0.22
N SER A 171 -14.40 1.12 1.40
CA SER A 171 -14.55 0.29 2.60
C SER A 171 -16.01 0.14 3.03
N ALA A 172 -16.84 1.19 2.91
CA ALA A 172 -18.29 1.13 3.13
C ALA A 172 -19.09 0.35 2.06
N GLY A 173 -18.45 -0.15 1.00
CA GLY A 173 -19.12 -0.72 -0.17
C GLY A 173 -19.06 0.20 -1.38
N ALA A 174 -19.08 -0.40 -2.58
CA ALA A 174 -19.24 0.34 -3.81
C ALA A 174 -20.68 0.89 -3.89
N PRO A 175 -20.90 2.22 -3.94
CA PRO A 175 -22.24 2.74 -4.12
C PRO A 175 -22.70 2.50 -5.56
N GLY A 176 -24.00 2.25 -5.73
CA GLY A 176 -24.61 1.98 -7.04
C GLY A 176 -24.41 3.08 -8.10
N ILE A 177 -23.89 4.26 -7.75
CA ILE A 177 -23.46 5.28 -8.73
C ILE A 177 -22.16 4.90 -9.48
N LEU A 178 -21.35 4.00 -8.93
CA LEU A 178 -20.09 3.54 -9.51
C LEU A 178 -20.20 2.19 -10.22
N GLU A 179 -21.33 1.49 -10.04
CA GLU A 179 -21.57 0.18 -10.66
C GLU A 179 -21.98 0.32 -12.13
N GLU A 180 -21.74 -0.70 -12.94
CA GLU A 180 -22.20 -0.78 -14.35
C GLU A 180 -21.69 0.38 -15.24
N LEU A 181 -20.48 0.88 -14.97
CA LEU A 181 -19.81 1.90 -15.79
C LEU A 181 -18.98 1.25 -16.90
N TYR A 182 -19.63 0.78 -17.96
CA TYR A 182 -18.97 0.05 -19.06
C TYR A 182 -18.24 0.94 -20.08
N GLU A 183 -18.47 2.26 -20.06
CA GLU A 183 -17.89 3.19 -21.03
C GLU A 183 -16.78 4.08 -20.45
N GLN A 184 -16.42 3.86 -19.20
CA GLN A 184 -15.43 4.66 -18.48
C GLN A 184 -14.51 3.74 -17.69
N TYR A 185 -13.22 4.03 -17.69
CA TYR A 185 -12.25 3.26 -16.93
C TYR A 185 -12.28 3.68 -15.47
N LEU A 186 -12.56 2.73 -14.58
CA LEU A 186 -12.46 2.93 -13.14
C LEU A 186 -11.11 2.41 -12.65
N LEU A 187 -10.31 3.30 -12.07
CA LEU A 187 -8.93 3.03 -11.67
C LEU A 187 -8.74 3.30 -10.16
N PRO A 188 -8.39 2.30 -9.35
CA PRO A 188 -8.48 0.86 -9.64
C PRO A 188 -9.93 0.40 -9.86
N PRO A 189 -10.16 -0.83 -10.39
CA PRO A 189 -11.51 -1.38 -10.56
C PRO A 189 -12.21 -1.63 -9.22
N LEU A 190 -13.55 -1.77 -9.23
CA LEU A 190 -14.35 -1.87 -7.99
C LEU A 190 -13.93 -3.01 -7.06
N HIS A 191 -13.51 -4.16 -7.61
CA HIS A 191 -13.08 -5.31 -6.80
C HIS A 191 -11.74 -5.09 -6.09
N ALA A 192 -11.02 -4.00 -6.40
CA ALA A 192 -9.89 -3.54 -5.62
C ALA A 192 -10.31 -2.84 -4.30
N GLY A 193 -11.58 -2.44 -4.18
CA GLY A 193 -12.13 -1.78 -2.99
C GLY A 193 -12.18 -2.70 -1.78
N TRP A 194 -12.04 -2.13 -0.58
CA TRP A 194 -11.91 -2.91 0.66
C TRP A 194 -13.16 -3.61 1.15
N SER A 195 -14.32 -3.26 0.61
CA SER A 195 -15.55 -4.04 0.86
C SER A 195 -15.40 -5.51 0.46
N VAL A 196 -14.68 -5.79 -0.64
CA VAL A 196 -14.48 -7.15 -1.16
C VAL A 196 -13.02 -7.61 -1.14
N ARG A 197 -12.06 -6.69 -1.31
CA ARG A 197 -10.63 -7.02 -1.28
C ARG A 197 -10.23 -7.61 0.08
N ARG A 198 -9.29 -8.55 0.07
CA ARG A 198 -8.77 -9.24 1.26
C ARG A 198 -7.24 -9.25 1.24
N LYS A 199 -6.61 -8.81 2.33
CA LYS A 199 -5.15 -8.78 2.50
C LYS A 199 -4.55 -10.18 2.38
N SER A 200 -5.24 -11.21 2.88
CA SER A 200 -4.83 -12.60 2.80
C SER A 200 -4.56 -13.05 1.36
N ARG A 201 -5.40 -12.63 0.40
CA ARG A 201 -5.19 -12.88 -1.04
C ARG A 201 -3.95 -12.14 -1.56
N HIS A 202 -3.80 -10.87 -1.20
CA HIS A 202 -2.59 -10.11 -1.54
C HIS A 202 -1.31 -10.79 -1.06
N PHE A 203 -1.27 -11.19 0.21
CA PHE A 203 -0.08 -11.83 0.80
C PHE A 203 0.18 -13.23 0.22
N GLN A 204 -0.86 -13.95 -0.19
CA GLN A 204 -0.71 -15.18 -0.96
C GLN A 204 -0.03 -14.91 -2.32
N SER A 205 -0.52 -13.93 -3.09
CA SER A 205 0.11 -13.53 -4.36
C SER A 205 1.55 -13.05 -4.15
N TYR A 206 1.80 -12.30 -3.07
CA TYR A 206 3.13 -11.81 -2.76
C TYR A 206 4.10 -12.93 -2.38
N GLU A 207 3.66 -13.95 -1.64
CA GLU A 207 4.48 -15.12 -1.34
C GLU A 207 4.94 -15.83 -2.62
N GLU A 208 4.06 -16.02 -3.60
CA GLU A 208 4.40 -16.66 -4.88
C GLU A 208 5.37 -15.81 -5.71
N VAL A 209 5.14 -14.50 -5.78
CA VAL A 209 6.06 -13.54 -6.41
C VAL A 209 7.44 -13.58 -5.71
N ALA A 210 7.48 -13.58 -4.38
CA ALA A 210 8.71 -13.62 -3.60
C ALA A 210 9.47 -14.94 -3.78
N LYS A 211 8.77 -16.09 -3.91
CA LYS A 211 9.40 -17.39 -4.23
C LYS A 211 10.08 -17.37 -5.59
N ARG A 212 9.39 -16.87 -6.63
CA ARG A 212 9.93 -16.75 -8.00
C ARG A 212 11.14 -15.83 -8.04
N PHE A 213 11.03 -14.68 -7.36
CA PHE A 213 12.14 -13.72 -7.24
C PHE A 213 13.31 -14.29 -6.43
N GLY A 214 13.03 -14.99 -5.33
CA GLY A 214 14.03 -15.67 -4.51
C GLY A 214 14.84 -16.68 -5.32
N LYS A 215 14.16 -17.47 -6.17
CA LYS A 215 14.79 -18.41 -7.11
C LYS A 215 15.68 -17.70 -8.13
N LEU A 216 15.24 -16.55 -8.68
CA LEU A 216 16.03 -15.76 -9.62
C LEU A 216 17.36 -15.30 -9.01
N LEU A 217 17.37 -14.87 -7.75
CA LEU A 217 18.55 -14.34 -7.06
C LEU A 217 19.33 -15.37 -6.23
N GLY A 218 18.81 -16.61 -6.13
CA GLY A 218 19.34 -17.64 -5.25
C GLY A 218 19.30 -17.25 -3.76
N ILE A 219 18.29 -16.48 -3.35
CA ILE A 219 18.08 -16.06 -1.95
C ILE A 219 16.90 -16.81 -1.34
N ASP A 220 16.89 -16.93 -0.01
CA ASP A 220 15.67 -17.33 0.69
C ASP A 220 14.62 -16.21 0.60
N HIS A 221 13.48 -16.52 -0.01
CA HIS A 221 12.32 -15.62 -0.09
C HIS A 221 11.85 -15.10 1.28
N TRP A 222 12.10 -15.81 2.38
CA TRP A 222 11.75 -15.34 3.73
C TRP A 222 12.42 -14.01 4.08
N LEU A 223 13.58 -13.70 3.49
CA LEU A 223 14.27 -12.41 3.69
C LEU A 223 13.49 -11.22 3.13
N ILE A 224 12.51 -11.46 2.26
CA ILE A 224 11.65 -10.44 1.64
C ILE A 224 10.15 -10.66 1.84
N ASN A 225 9.76 -11.77 2.48
CA ASN A 225 8.36 -12.17 2.67
C ASN A 225 8.06 -12.47 4.14
N PRO A 226 7.21 -11.69 4.82
CA PRO A 226 6.68 -12.03 6.14
C PRO A 226 5.77 -13.25 6.03
N LEU A 227 5.95 -14.24 6.92
CA LEU A 227 5.01 -15.35 7.02
C LEU A 227 3.63 -14.83 7.47
N PHE A 228 2.56 -15.50 7.07
CA PHE A 228 1.22 -15.17 7.55
C PHE A 228 0.32 -16.39 7.69
N ALA A 229 -0.81 -16.20 8.38
CA ALA A 229 -1.92 -17.13 8.49
C ALA A 229 -3.25 -16.36 8.47
N LYS A 230 -4.34 -17.01 8.05
CA LYS A 230 -5.69 -16.44 8.07
C LYS A 230 -6.52 -17.07 9.19
N VAL A 231 -7.36 -16.26 9.82
CA VAL A 231 -8.39 -16.69 10.78
C VAL A 231 -9.72 -16.09 10.36
N GLU A 232 -10.75 -16.90 10.30
CA GLU A 232 -12.11 -16.51 9.94
C GLU A 232 -13.05 -16.69 11.14
N GLN A 233 -14.23 -16.08 11.06
CA GLN A 233 -15.29 -16.23 12.07
C GLN A 233 -14.86 -15.83 13.48
N LEU A 234 -14.05 -14.77 13.59
CA LEU A 234 -13.55 -14.24 14.85
C LEU A 234 -14.44 -13.07 15.31
N ASP A 235 -14.97 -13.16 16.53
CA ASP A 235 -15.64 -12.04 17.19
C ASP A 235 -14.91 -11.69 18.49
N PHE A 236 -14.18 -10.57 18.48
CA PHE A 236 -13.46 -10.12 19.67
C PHE A 236 -14.40 -9.67 20.81
N ASN A 237 -15.61 -9.21 20.51
CA ASN A 237 -16.55 -8.75 21.54
C ASN A 237 -17.19 -9.94 22.26
N GLU A 238 -17.61 -10.95 21.51
CA GLU A 238 -18.21 -12.18 22.05
C GLU A 238 -17.17 -13.19 22.53
N GLY A 239 -15.92 -13.09 22.06
CA GLY A 239 -14.83 -14.03 22.34
C GLY A 239 -14.83 -15.27 21.44
N THR A 240 -15.76 -15.35 20.50
CA THR A 240 -15.87 -16.44 19.52
C THR A 240 -14.61 -16.52 18.66
N GLY A 241 -14.00 -17.70 18.58
CA GLY A 241 -12.84 -17.96 17.73
C GLY A 241 -11.46 -17.58 18.32
N LEU A 242 -11.39 -17.03 19.54
CA LEU A 242 -10.12 -16.64 20.17
C LEU A 242 -9.16 -17.82 20.38
N ASP A 243 -9.65 -19.02 20.66
CA ASP A 243 -8.82 -20.23 20.80
C ASP A 243 -8.13 -20.60 19.47
N ASN A 244 -8.84 -20.45 18.35
CA ASN A 244 -8.29 -20.67 17.01
C ASN A 244 -7.25 -19.59 16.69
N LEU A 245 -7.54 -18.32 17.03
CA LEU A 245 -6.58 -17.22 16.90
C LEU A 245 -5.29 -17.52 17.67
N ALA A 246 -5.38 -17.95 18.92
CA ALA A 246 -4.23 -18.30 19.77
C ALA A 246 -3.41 -19.45 19.18
N THR A 247 -4.08 -20.49 18.70
CA THR A 247 -3.45 -21.63 18.03
C THR A 247 -2.66 -21.20 16.78
N GLN A 248 -3.26 -20.35 15.93
CA GLN A 248 -2.62 -19.87 14.72
C GLN A 248 -1.47 -18.90 15.01
N VAL A 249 -1.58 -18.07 16.06
CA VAL A 249 -0.49 -17.21 16.53
C VAL A 249 0.70 -18.04 16.98
N ASP A 250 0.51 -19.06 17.82
CA ASP A 250 1.64 -19.89 18.28
C ASP A 250 2.27 -20.69 17.13
N ALA A 251 1.46 -21.22 16.21
CA ALA A 251 1.95 -21.91 15.03
C ALA A 251 2.82 -21.00 14.15
N LEU A 252 2.38 -19.76 13.93
CA LEU A 252 3.15 -18.76 13.19
C LEU A 252 4.45 -18.40 13.92
N LEU A 253 4.37 -18.06 15.21
CA LEU A 253 5.55 -17.69 16.01
C LEU A 253 6.57 -18.83 16.07
N THR A 254 6.12 -20.10 16.09
CA THR A 254 7.01 -21.26 16.00
C THR A 254 7.78 -21.31 14.67
N LYS A 255 7.12 -21.03 13.54
CA LYS A 255 7.78 -20.95 12.23
C LYS A 255 8.81 -19.80 12.21
N VAL A 256 8.47 -18.65 12.77
CA VAL A 256 9.37 -17.49 12.85
C VAL A 256 10.58 -17.78 13.75
N ARG A 257 10.37 -18.40 14.93
CA ARG A 257 11.46 -18.85 15.84
C ARG A 257 12.46 -19.76 15.12
N ARG A 258 11.98 -20.67 14.27
CA ARG A 258 12.85 -21.54 13.46
C ARG A 258 13.72 -20.74 12.49
N LYS A 259 13.15 -19.77 11.78
CA LYS A 259 13.90 -18.88 10.87
C LYS A 259 14.90 -18.00 11.63
N TYR A 260 14.51 -17.48 12.79
CA TYR A 260 15.43 -16.69 13.62
C TYR A 260 16.63 -17.53 14.07
N LYS A 261 16.40 -18.79 14.48
CA LYS A 261 17.47 -19.73 14.82
C LYS A 261 18.39 -20.04 13.62
N GLU A 262 17.82 -20.23 12.43
CA GLU A 262 18.55 -20.48 11.18
C GLU A 262 19.53 -19.34 10.85
N TYR A 263 19.11 -18.09 11.04
CA TYR A 263 19.90 -16.89 10.75
C TYR A 263 20.68 -16.32 11.96
N GLY A 264 20.63 -16.98 13.13
CA GLY A 264 21.30 -16.51 14.35
C GLY A 264 20.74 -15.20 14.93
N ILE A 265 19.47 -14.89 14.63
CA ILE A 265 18.73 -13.70 15.09
C ILE A 265 18.35 -13.87 16.57
N LYS A 266 18.64 -12.86 17.39
CA LYS A 266 18.46 -12.91 18.86
C LYS A 266 17.21 -12.16 19.33
N GLU A 267 16.61 -11.40 18.44
CA GLU A 267 15.39 -10.64 18.62
C GLU A 267 14.22 -11.59 18.95
N LYS A 268 13.26 -11.11 19.75
CA LYS A 268 12.06 -11.89 20.07
C LYS A 268 11.06 -11.79 18.91
N PRO A 269 10.57 -12.92 18.37
CA PRO A 269 9.47 -12.90 17.41
C PRO A 269 8.22 -12.27 18.00
N PHE A 270 7.43 -11.66 17.12
CA PHE A 270 6.09 -11.18 17.42
C PHE A 270 5.23 -11.34 16.17
N ALA A 271 3.92 -11.30 16.35
CA ALA A 271 2.94 -11.34 15.30
C ALA A 271 2.11 -10.05 15.31
N ILE A 272 1.63 -9.65 14.14
CA ILE A 272 0.66 -8.59 13.97
C ILE A 272 -0.67 -9.24 13.57
N VAL A 273 -1.68 -9.09 14.42
CA VAL A 273 -3.06 -9.45 14.05
C VAL A 273 -3.72 -8.20 13.48
N LYS A 274 -4.21 -8.30 12.25
CA LYS A 274 -4.89 -7.20 11.56
C LYS A 274 -6.14 -7.67 10.84
N ALA A 275 -7.15 -6.81 10.79
CA ALA A 275 -8.36 -7.05 10.00
C ALA A 275 -8.01 -7.32 8.52
N ASP A 276 -8.58 -8.38 7.94
CA ASP A 276 -8.27 -8.83 6.58
C ASP A 276 -8.77 -7.85 5.50
N ASN A 277 -9.77 -7.02 5.83
CA ASN A 277 -10.31 -5.96 5.00
C ASN A 277 -10.16 -4.54 5.62
N GLY A 278 -9.31 -4.40 6.65
CA GLY A 278 -9.14 -3.12 7.35
C GLY A 278 -8.20 -2.13 6.62
N THR A 279 -8.38 -0.83 6.84
CA THR A 279 -7.54 0.24 6.28
C THR A 279 -7.01 1.20 7.35
N TYR A 280 -6.07 2.08 6.98
CA TYR A 280 -5.50 3.14 7.84
C TYR A 280 -4.97 2.66 9.21
N GLY A 281 -4.42 1.44 9.29
CA GLY A 281 -3.90 0.90 10.54
C GLY A 281 -4.97 0.63 11.62
N MET A 282 -6.25 0.62 11.26
CA MET A 282 -7.35 0.24 12.15
C MET A 282 -7.47 -1.28 12.29
N GLY A 283 -7.91 -1.74 13.46
CA GLY A 283 -8.02 -3.17 13.76
C GLY A 283 -6.67 -3.89 13.75
N VAL A 284 -5.62 -3.26 14.29
CA VAL A 284 -4.26 -3.82 14.37
C VAL A 284 -3.80 -3.96 15.83
N MET A 285 -3.24 -5.13 16.16
CA MET A 285 -2.60 -5.40 17.45
C MET A 285 -1.31 -6.22 17.28
N THR A 286 -0.38 -6.02 18.20
CA THR A 286 0.87 -6.79 18.31
C THR A 286 0.68 -7.88 19.37
N VAL A 287 1.12 -9.11 19.07
CA VAL A 287 1.05 -10.27 19.97
C VAL A 287 2.43 -10.93 20.03
N ARG A 288 2.97 -11.16 21.23
CA ARG A 288 4.27 -11.84 21.40
C ARG A 288 4.15 -13.26 21.92
N ASP A 289 3.05 -13.54 22.60
CA ASP A 289 2.70 -14.85 23.12
C ASP A 289 1.19 -15.06 22.93
N ALA A 290 0.78 -16.27 22.55
CA ALA A 290 -0.63 -16.59 22.36
C ALA A 290 -1.47 -16.35 23.63
N LYS A 291 -0.86 -16.47 24.83
CA LYS A 291 -1.52 -16.18 26.12
C LYS A 291 -1.93 -14.72 26.29
N GLU A 292 -1.33 -13.79 25.56
CA GLU A 292 -1.76 -12.38 25.59
C GLU A 292 -3.19 -12.19 25.07
N LEU A 293 -3.72 -13.18 24.33
CA LEU A 293 -5.08 -13.15 23.80
C LEU A 293 -6.14 -13.49 24.86
N ASP A 294 -5.77 -14.24 25.89
CA ASP A 294 -6.67 -14.61 26.99
C ASP A 294 -7.01 -13.37 27.86
N ASP A 295 -6.05 -12.45 27.99
CA ASP A 295 -6.12 -11.27 28.86
C ASP A 295 -6.52 -9.97 28.13
N LEU A 296 -7.21 -10.08 26.99
CA LEU A 296 -7.59 -8.90 26.21
C LEU A 296 -8.59 -7.99 26.93
N THR A 297 -8.12 -6.77 27.23
CA THR A 297 -8.96 -5.70 27.78
C THR A 297 -10.16 -5.40 26.86
N LYS A 298 -11.28 -4.95 27.43
CA LYS A 298 -12.46 -4.52 26.66
C LYS A 298 -12.12 -3.46 25.60
N LYS A 299 -11.19 -2.55 25.92
CA LYS A 299 -10.71 -1.54 24.97
C LYS A 299 -9.96 -2.16 23.78
N ALA A 300 -9.13 -3.18 24.01
CA ALA A 300 -8.43 -3.90 22.95
C ALA A 300 -9.40 -4.67 22.05
N ARG A 301 -10.39 -5.36 22.64
CA ARG A 301 -11.44 -6.07 21.89
C ARG A 301 -12.25 -5.14 21.00
N ASN A 302 -12.72 -4.01 21.55
CA ASN A 302 -13.45 -3.01 20.77
C ASN A 302 -12.62 -2.44 19.60
N LYS A 303 -11.31 -2.21 19.81
CA LYS A 303 -10.40 -1.73 18.76
C LYS A 303 -10.26 -2.74 17.61
N MET A 304 -10.33 -4.03 17.91
CA MET A 304 -10.19 -5.10 16.92
C MET A 304 -11.52 -5.43 16.22
N GLY A 305 -12.66 -5.19 16.87
CA GLY A 305 -13.98 -5.52 16.33
C GLY A 305 -14.55 -4.52 15.31
N ILE A 306 -13.99 -3.30 15.20
CA ILE A 306 -14.51 -2.24 14.32
C ILE A 306 -13.40 -1.67 13.43
N ILE A 307 -13.67 -1.58 12.13
CA ILE A 307 -12.81 -0.92 11.13
C ILE A 307 -13.44 0.39 10.63
N LYS A 308 -12.89 0.94 9.54
CA LYS A 308 -13.40 2.14 8.87
C LYS A 308 -14.90 2.03 8.63
N ASP A 309 -15.58 3.17 8.76
CA ASP A 309 -17.03 3.31 8.59
C ASP A 309 -17.89 2.49 9.58
N GLY A 310 -17.31 2.01 10.69
CA GLY A 310 -18.05 1.35 11.76
C GLY A 310 -18.39 -0.12 11.48
N LEU A 311 -17.80 -0.71 10.44
CA LEU A 311 -18.07 -2.09 10.04
C LEU A 311 -17.44 -3.09 11.01
N SER A 312 -18.18 -4.16 11.32
CA SER A 312 -17.69 -5.30 12.09
C SER A 312 -16.77 -6.18 11.25
N VAL A 313 -15.71 -6.70 11.86
CA VAL A 313 -14.76 -7.60 11.20
C VAL A 313 -14.82 -9.00 11.80
N GLN A 314 -14.89 -10.00 10.92
CA GLN A 314 -14.84 -11.42 11.29
C GLN A 314 -13.61 -12.15 10.71
N ASP A 315 -12.96 -11.57 9.70
CA ASP A 315 -11.80 -12.14 9.04
C ASP A 315 -10.53 -11.37 9.43
N PHE A 316 -9.53 -12.09 9.89
CA PHE A 316 -8.25 -11.54 10.33
C PHE A 316 -7.08 -12.26 9.68
N ILE A 317 -5.99 -11.53 9.51
CA ILE A 317 -4.69 -12.07 9.15
C ILE A 317 -3.74 -11.93 10.34
N ILE A 318 -3.01 -12.99 10.62
CA ILE A 318 -1.89 -13.02 11.56
C ILE A 318 -0.63 -12.98 10.71
N GLN A 319 0.16 -11.92 10.81
CA GLN A 319 1.38 -11.73 10.04
C GLN A 319 2.60 -11.75 10.96
N GLU A 320 3.71 -12.31 10.49
CA GLU A 320 5.01 -12.17 11.11
C GLU A 320 5.34 -10.69 11.28
N GLY A 321 5.65 -10.30 12.50
CA GLY A 321 6.09 -8.96 12.82
C GLY A 321 7.48 -8.67 12.26
N VAL A 322 7.58 -7.64 11.42
CA VAL A 322 8.86 -7.13 10.93
C VAL A 322 9.18 -5.86 11.73
N GLN A 323 10.34 -5.84 12.39
CA GLN A 323 10.81 -4.64 13.08
C GLN A 323 11.33 -3.63 12.07
N THR A 324 11.31 -2.35 12.42
CA THR A 324 12.08 -1.36 11.67
C THR A 324 13.34 -0.94 12.44
N SER A 325 14.46 -0.96 11.75
CA SER A 325 15.75 -0.45 12.17
C SER A 325 16.01 0.96 11.63
N GLU A 326 15.13 1.47 10.75
CA GLU A 326 15.27 2.82 10.20
C GLU A 326 14.91 3.85 11.27
N ARG A 327 15.72 4.90 11.35
CA ARG A 327 15.51 6.03 12.24
C ARG A 327 15.75 7.33 11.51
N MET A 328 14.98 8.33 11.89
CA MET A 328 15.15 9.71 11.44
C MET A 328 15.27 10.58 12.68
N ASN A 329 16.48 11.07 12.91
CA ASN A 329 16.89 11.56 14.22
C ASN A 329 16.60 10.48 15.28
N ASP A 330 15.91 10.82 16.36
CA ASP A 330 15.57 9.88 17.44
C ASP A 330 14.27 9.09 17.19
N ALA A 331 13.50 9.45 16.15
CA ALA A 331 12.22 8.82 15.87
C ALA A 331 12.37 7.55 15.02
N VAL A 332 11.57 6.53 15.35
CA VAL A 332 11.45 5.31 14.55
C VAL A 332 10.80 5.67 13.21
N ALA A 333 11.32 5.12 12.11
CA ALA A 333 10.84 5.42 10.76
C ALA A 333 10.54 4.14 9.96
N GLU A 334 9.65 4.23 8.99
CA GLU A 334 9.47 3.21 7.95
C GLU A 334 9.27 3.88 6.57
N PRO A 335 9.95 3.41 5.51
CA PRO A 335 9.78 3.95 4.17
C PRO A 335 8.42 3.57 3.58
N VAL A 336 7.79 4.55 2.93
CA VAL A 336 6.59 4.40 2.12
C VAL A 336 6.94 4.76 0.69
N VAL A 337 6.89 3.78 -0.21
CA VAL A 337 7.26 3.94 -1.62
C VAL A 337 6.00 4.11 -2.46
N TYR A 338 6.00 5.13 -3.33
CA TYR A 338 4.90 5.45 -4.22
C TYR A 338 5.20 4.98 -5.64
N THR A 339 4.20 4.39 -6.28
CA THR A 339 4.26 3.88 -7.64
C THR A 339 3.11 4.44 -8.47
N LEU A 340 3.36 4.57 -9.77
CA LEU A 340 2.36 4.91 -10.77
C LEU A 340 2.70 4.11 -12.03
N ASP A 341 1.72 3.37 -12.54
CA ASP A 341 1.95 2.29 -13.51
C ASP A 341 3.07 1.37 -12.99
N ARG A 342 4.02 0.93 -13.82
CA ARG A 342 5.14 0.08 -13.41
C ARG A 342 6.30 0.83 -12.76
N TYR A 343 6.19 2.16 -12.57
CA TYR A 343 7.30 3.01 -12.15
C TYR A 343 7.24 3.35 -10.67
N VAL A 344 8.38 3.29 -10.00
CA VAL A 344 8.57 3.92 -8.68
C VAL A 344 8.76 5.41 -8.92
N VAL A 345 7.87 6.23 -8.39
CA VAL A 345 7.83 7.68 -8.67
C VAL A 345 8.33 8.53 -7.51
N GLY A 346 8.44 7.95 -6.32
CA GLY A 346 8.86 8.68 -5.13
C GLY A 346 8.58 7.92 -3.85
N GLY A 347 8.69 8.63 -2.72
CA GLY A 347 8.32 8.10 -1.42
C GLY A 347 8.64 9.04 -0.28
N PHE A 348 8.29 8.63 0.93
CA PHE A 348 8.64 9.33 2.17
C PHE A 348 8.88 8.33 3.29
N TYR A 349 9.65 8.74 4.30
CA TYR A 349 9.64 8.05 5.59
C TYR A 349 8.46 8.53 6.41
N ARG A 350 7.71 7.57 6.93
CA ARG A 350 6.74 7.78 8.01
C ARG A 350 7.48 7.59 9.33
N MET A 351 7.47 8.60 10.18
CA MET A 351 8.14 8.60 11.47
C MET A 351 7.12 8.67 12.60
N HIS A 352 7.44 8.07 13.73
CA HIS A 352 6.63 8.22 14.94
C HIS A 352 7.54 8.34 16.18
N PRO A 353 7.56 9.50 16.86
CA PRO A 353 8.47 9.73 17.98
C PRO A 353 8.12 8.90 19.23
N GLU A 354 6.83 8.60 19.42
CA GLU A 354 6.34 7.92 20.64
C GLU A 354 6.13 6.40 20.47
N ARG A 355 6.54 5.80 19.34
CA ARG A 355 6.31 4.38 19.06
C ARG A 355 7.60 3.59 18.93
N GLY A 356 7.54 2.34 19.37
CA GLY A 356 8.61 1.36 19.27
C GLY A 356 8.80 0.78 17.86
N ILE A 357 9.90 0.04 17.71
CA ILE A 357 10.34 -0.60 16.45
C ILE A 357 9.39 -1.70 15.94
N ASP A 358 8.51 -2.21 16.80
CA ASP A 358 7.56 -3.29 16.56
C ASP A 358 6.10 -2.86 16.70
N GLU A 359 5.86 -1.55 16.75
CA GLU A 359 4.53 -0.96 16.74
C GLU A 359 4.14 -0.43 15.36
N ASN A 360 2.84 -0.35 15.08
CA ASN A 360 2.32 0.28 13.87
C ASN A 360 2.63 1.78 13.87
N LEU A 361 3.41 2.28 12.91
CA LEU A 361 3.73 3.72 12.82
C LEU A 361 2.67 4.51 12.06
N ASN A 362 1.75 3.86 11.34
CA ASN A 362 0.58 4.49 10.71
C ASN A 362 -0.52 4.74 11.75
N ALA A 363 -0.33 5.78 12.55
CA ALA A 363 -1.18 6.12 13.69
C ALA A 363 -1.22 7.64 13.92
N PRO A 364 -2.20 8.16 14.67
CA PRO A 364 -2.18 9.56 15.09
C PRO A 364 -0.86 9.92 15.77
N GLY A 365 -0.22 11.02 15.34
CA GLY A 365 1.12 11.42 15.78
C GLY A 365 2.23 11.12 14.77
N SER A 366 1.95 10.41 13.66
CA SER A 366 2.91 10.26 12.56
C SER A 366 3.35 11.61 11.99
N SER A 367 4.64 11.71 11.68
CA SER A 367 5.21 12.78 10.85
C SER A 367 5.89 12.19 9.62
N TYR A 368 6.14 13.02 8.62
CA TYR A 368 6.64 12.56 7.33
C TYR A 368 7.87 13.36 6.92
N VAL A 369 8.90 12.64 6.49
CA VAL A 369 10.11 13.24 5.93
C VAL A 369 10.31 12.66 4.53
N PRO A 370 10.56 13.50 3.51
CA PRO A 370 10.84 13.01 2.17
C PRO A 370 11.89 11.90 2.15
N LEU A 371 11.60 10.84 1.40
CA LEU A 371 12.59 9.82 1.08
C LEU A 371 13.58 10.56 0.19
N ALA A 372 14.85 10.65 0.58
CA ALA A 372 15.79 11.57 -0.06
C ALA A 372 16.15 11.16 -1.51
N PHE A 373 15.24 11.35 -2.46
CA PHE A 373 15.52 11.48 -3.88
C PHE A 373 16.22 12.83 -4.17
N ALA A 374 16.06 13.80 -3.26
CA ALA A 374 16.45 15.20 -3.45
C ALA A 374 17.97 15.46 -3.57
N HIS A 375 18.83 14.49 -3.22
CA HIS A 375 20.29 14.67 -3.27
C HIS A 375 21.05 13.51 -3.93
N SER A 376 20.38 12.46 -4.43
CA SER A 376 21.08 11.43 -5.19
C SER A 376 21.23 11.88 -6.65
N THR A 377 22.26 12.68 -6.93
CA THR A 377 22.83 12.84 -8.28
C THR A 377 23.51 11.55 -8.79
N HIS A 378 23.32 10.45 -8.06
CA HIS A 378 24.00 9.19 -8.23
C HIS A 378 22.98 8.07 -8.40
N MET A 379 23.07 7.37 -9.53
CA MET A 379 22.40 6.09 -9.76
C MET A 379 22.94 5.04 -8.79
N PRO A 380 22.24 3.91 -8.56
CA PRO A 380 22.77 2.80 -7.79
C PRO A 380 24.17 2.42 -8.28
N GLN A 381 25.10 2.22 -7.35
CA GLN A 381 26.52 2.02 -7.65
C GLN A 381 26.96 0.62 -7.21
N PRO A 382 27.21 -0.29 -8.17
CA PRO A 382 27.88 -1.55 -7.89
C PRO A 382 29.26 -1.32 -7.25
N GLY A 383 29.64 -2.18 -6.30
CA GLY A 383 30.95 -2.13 -5.64
C GLY A 383 31.06 -1.20 -4.42
N MET A 384 30.03 -0.42 -4.10
CA MET A 384 29.93 0.31 -2.82
C MET A 384 29.62 -0.64 -1.67
N HIS A 385 30.13 -0.35 -0.47
CA HIS A 385 29.81 -1.15 0.73
C HIS A 385 28.29 -1.13 1.02
N PRO A 386 27.68 -2.31 1.29
CA PRO A 386 26.28 -2.39 1.68
C PRO A 386 25.93 -1.47 2.85
N GLY A 387 24.76 -0.84 2.79
CA GLY A 387 24.26 0.08 3.81
C GLY A 387 24.89 1.48 3.80
N ALA A 388 26.02 1.68 3.11
CA ALA A 388 26.70 2.97 3.03
C ALA A 388 26.16 3.87 1.91
N SER A 389 25.55 3.27 0.88
CA SER A 389 25.02 3.99 -0.29
C SER A 389 23.51 4.21 -0.17
N ALA A 390 23.10 5.47 0.03
CA ALA A 390 21.70 5.88 -0.04
C ALA A 390 21.02 5.42 -1.36
N PRO A 391 21.61 5.63 -2.56
CA PRO A 391 21.06 5.12 -3.82
C PRO A 391 20.79 3.61 -3.86
N ASN A 392 21.68 2.79 -3.29
CA ASN A 392 21.52 1.33 -3.28
C ASN A 392 20.35 0.91 -2.37
N ARG A 393 20.24 1.54 -1.19
CA ARG A 393 19.11 1.31 -0.28
C ARG A 393 17.77 1.70 -0.91
N PHE A 394 17.72 2.82 -1.62
CA PHE A 394 16.52 3.23 -2.34
C PHE A 394 16.15 2.28 -3.47
N TYR A 395 17.14 1.78 -4.22
CA TYR A 395 16.89 0.77 -5.23
C TYR A 395 16.28 -0.50 -4.62
N MET A 396 16.79 -0.97 -3.48
CA MET A 396 16.20 -2.11 -2.77
C MET A 396 14.75 -1.87 -2.38
N TYR A 397 14.42 -0.72 -1.79
CA TYR A 397 13.03 -0.38 -1.46
C TYR A 397 12.16 -0.35 -2.72
N GLY A 398 12.67 0.20 -3.82
CA GLY A 398 11.99 0.22 -5.10
C GLY A 398 11.77 -1.18 -5.69
N VAL A 399 12.72 -2.12 -5.51
CA VAL A 399 12.53 -3.53 -5.89
C VAL A 399 11.41 -4.15 -5.07
N ILE A 400 11.44 -4.03 -3.74
CA ILE A 400 10.40 -4.58 -2.86
C ILE A 400 9.01 -3.98 -3.13
N ALA A 401 8.94 -2.66 -3.35
CA ALA A 401 7.70 -1.98 -3.73
C ALA A 401 7.15 -2.51 -5.06
N ARG A 402 8.00 -2.73 -6.06
CA ARG A 402 7.58 -3.31 -7.35
C ARG A 402 7.15 -4.76 -7.24
N LEU A 403 7.75 -5.57 -6.35
CA LEU A 403 7.27 -6.93 -6.06
C LEU A 403 5.88 -6.91 -5.42
N ALA A 404 5.63 -6.01 -4.47
CA ALA A 404 4.33 -5.86 -3.84
C ALA A 404 3.26 -5.35 -4.83
N MET A 405 3.61 -4.38 -5.67
CA MET A 405 2.76 -3.91 -6.75
C MET A 405 2.46 -5.00 -7.80
N LEU A 406 3.45 -5.83 -8.12
CA LEU A 406 3.24 -6.98 -9.00
C LEU A 406 2.28 -7.98 -8.36
N ALA A 407 2.47 -8.30 -7.08
CA ALA A 407 1.55 -9.16 -6.35
C ALA A 407 0.11 -8.60 -6.33
N ALA A 408 -0.06 -7.29 -6.25
CA ALA A 408 -1.38 -6.66 -6.40
C ALA A 408 -1.96 -6.82 -7.81
N SER A 409 -1.13 -6.86 -8.87
CA SER A 409 -1.58 -7.16 -10.23
C SER A 409 -2.15 -8.58 -10.32
N TYR A 410 -1.37 -9.57 -9.85
CA TYR A 410 -1.80 -10.96 -9.76
C TYR A 410 -3.08 -11.14 -8.94
N GLU A 411 -3.17 -10.45 -7.80
CA GLU A 411 -4.35 -10.44 -6.95
C GLU A 411 -5.59 -9.90 -7.69
N LEU A 412 -5.48 -8.75 -8.36
CA LEU A 412 -6.59 -8.12 -9.06
C LEU A 412 -7.03 -8.94 -10.28
N GLU A 413 -6.11 -9.59 -10.98
CA GLU A 413 -6.41 -10.48 -12.10
C GLU A 413 -7.12 -11.75 -11.60
N ALA A 414 -6.61 -12.38 -10.53
CA ALA A 414 -7.22 -13.59 -9.95
C ALA A 414 -8.59 -13.35 -9.28
N THR A 415 -8.91 -12.09 -8.98
CA THR A 415 -10.18 -11.70 -8.36
C THR A 415 -11.09 -10.91 -9.30
N ASN A 416 -10.71 -10.81 -10.58
CA ASN A 416 -11.51 -10.13 -11.58
C ASN A 416 -12.85 -10.86 -11.77
N PRO A 417 -13.99 -10.23 -11.49
CA PRO A 417 -15.31 -10.86 -11.67
C PRO A 417 -15.64 -11.16 -13.13
N ASP A 418 -14.98 -10.47 -14.07
CA ASP A 418 -15.19 -10.61 -15.51
C ASP A 418 -14.12 -11.49 -16.19
N ALA A 419 -13.28 -12.21 -15.41
CA ALA A 419 -12.28 -13.10 -15.98
C ALA A 419 -12.95 -14.25 -16.76
N GLU A 420 -12.48 -14.47 -17.99
CA GLU A 420 -12.90 -15.63 -18.78
C GLU A 420 -12.42 -16.92 -18.09
N VAL A 421 -13.36 -17.76 -17.66
CA VAL A 421 -13.06 -19.09 -17.11
C VAL A 421 -12.85 -20.03 -18.30
N TYR A 422 -11.59 -20.34 -18.59
CA TYR A 422 -11.24 -21.39 -19.54
C TYR A 422 -11.21 -22.72 -18.79
N ASP A 423 -12.22 -23.58 -19.04
CA ASP A 423 -12.29 -24.95 -18.54
C ASP A 423 -11.24 -25.89 -19.17
#